data_AF-A0A537UX39-F1
#
_entry.id   AF-A0A537UX39-F1
#
_cell.length_a   1.000
_cell.length_b   1.000
_cell.length_c   1.000
_cell.angle_alpha   90.00
_cell.angle_beta   90.00
_cell.angle_gamma   90.00
#
_symmetry.space_group_name_H-M   'P 1'
#
loop_
_entity.id
_entity.type
_entity.pdbx_description
1 polymer ?
#
loop_
_entity_poly.entity_id
_entity_poly.type
_entity_poly.pdbx_seq_one_letter_code
_entity_poly.pdbx_strand_id
1 'polypeptide(L)'
;MQGLTLLFALLLVLLLACLFALLGSCAQSVPASAQAGQPAAADLAAYTGADRMERLLAGAKKEGSVAVYSSAATDDMAALIAAFEKKYGVKVRLWRASSENIVQRAVVEARGGRFDADVFETGAIAMESMQRERLFQEIKTPALSALLPAAILPHREWIGTRLNVFVAAYNTGLIKKGELPKRYDDLLDRRWAGKLGVEAEDSDWFGGVVSALGEERGLKLFRDIVAANGLSVRKGHTLLANLVVSGEVPLALS
;
A
#
# COMPACT_ATOMS: atom_id res chain seq x y z
N MET A 1 -18.48 -36.61 62.54
CA MET A 1 -17.59 -35.51 62.98
C MET A 1 -16.47 -35.15 61.98
N GLN A 2 -16.28 -35.86 60.86
CA GLN A 2 -15.23 -35.55 59.87
C GLN A 2 -15.67 -34.57 58.75
N GLY A 3 -16.97 -34.46 58.45
CA GLY A 3 -17.47 -33.57 57.39
C GLY A 3 -17.50 -32.08 57.75
N LEU A 4 -17.65 -31.74 59.04
CA LEU A 4 -17.72 -30.34 59.49
C LEU A 4 -16.34 -29.67 59.53
N THR A 5 -15.29 -30.46 59.76
CA THR A 5 -13.89 -30.00 59.79
C THR A 5 -13.34 -29.70 58.39
N LEU A 6 -13.78 -30.47 57.38
CA LEU A 6 -13.44 -30.21 55.97
C LEU A 6 -14.13 -28.95 55.43
N LEU A 7 -15.38 -28.68 55.83
CA LEU A 7 -16.10 -27.48 55.42
C LEU A 7 -15.46 -26.20 56.02
N PHE A 8 -15.02 -26.25 57.28
CA PHE A 8 -14.32 -25.14 57.93
C PHE A 8 -12.94 -24.89 57.33
N ALA A 9 -12.20 -25.95 56.96
CA ALA A 9 -10.90 -25.83 56.29
C ALA A 9 -11.03 -25.21 54.89
N LEU A 10 -12.06 -25.59 54.11
CA LEU A 10 -12.32 -24.99 52.79
C LEU A 10 -12.77 -23.52 52.89
N LEU A 11 -13.59 -23.16 53.88
CA LEU A 11 -14.01 -21.77 54.09
C LEU A 11 -12.85 -20.87 54.52
N LEU A 12 -11.93 -21.38 55.35
CA LEU A 12 -10.75 -20.64 55.79
C LEU A 12 -9.75 -20.42 54.65
N VAL A 13 -9.57 -21.40 53.76
CA VAL A 13 -8.70 -21.28 52.57
C VAL A 13 -9.29 -20.30 51.54
N LEU A 14 -10.61 -20.30 51.36
CA LEU A 14 -11.30 -19.33 50.48
C LEU A 14 -11.26 -17.89 51.05
N LEU A 15 -11.38 -17.73 52.37
CA LEU A 15 -11.26 -16.41 53.03
C LEU A 15 -9.82 -15.88 53.02
N LEU A 16 -8.80 -16.75 53.14
CA LEU A 16 -7.39 -16.37 53.03
C LEU A 16 -6.97 -16.05 51.58
N ALA A 17 -7.55 -16.72 50.58
CA ALA A 17 -7.30 -16.43 49.17
C ALA A 17 -7.91 -15.08 48.73
N CYS A 18 -9.05 -14.68 49.28
CA CYS A 18 -9.65 -13.37 49.01
C CYS A 18 -8.91 -12.20 49.71
N LEU A 19 -8.23 -12.44 50.83
CA LEU A 19 -7.47 -11.39 51.53
C LEU A 19 -6.12 -11.08 50.84
N PHE A 20 -5.55 -12.03 50.10
CA PHE A 20 -4.34 -11.81 49.29
C PHE A 20 -4.60 -11.14 47.93
N ALA A 21 -5.84 -11.16 47.44
CA ALA A 21 -6.22 -10.52 46.18
C ALA A 21 -6.50 -9.01 46.29
N LEU A 22 -6.53 -8.44 47.50
CA LEU A 22 -6.90 -7.02 47.75
C LEU A 22 -5.76 -6.13 48.25
N LEU A 23 -4.53 -6.64 48.39
CA LEU A 23 -3.36 -5.89 48.87
C LEU A 23 -2.17 -5.86 47.89
N GLY A 24 -2.35 -6.31 46.65
CA GLY A 24 -1.30 -6.47 45.65
C GLY A 24 -1.25 -5.46 44.50
N SER A 25 -2.02 -4.37 44.54
CA SER A 25 -2.01 -3.31 43.50
C SER A 25 -1.73 -1.93 44.08
N CYS A 26 -0.57 -1.77 44.70
CA CYS A 26 0.15 -0.49 44.60
C CYS A 26 1.05 -0.59 43.37
N ALA A 27 0.47 -0.31 42.20
CA ALA A 27 1.26 -0.06 41.00
C ALA A 27 2.14 1.15 41.29
N GLN A 28 3.43 0.90 41.56
CA GLN A 28 4.44 1.94 41.51
C GLN A 28 4.47 2.43 40.06
N SER A 29 3.90 3.61 39.84
CA SER A 29 4.19 4.43 38.67
C SER A 29 5.69 4.72 38.69
N VAL A 30 6.46 3.88 38.01
CA VAL A 30 7.81 4.27 37.58
C VAL A 30 7.59 5.46 36.66
N PRO A 31 8.03 6.69 37.02
CA PRO A 31 7.96 7.79 36.09
C PRO A 31 8.77 7.38 34.87
N ALA A 32 8.12 7.38 33.71
CA ALA A 32 8.80 7.25 32.43
C ALA A 32 9.90 8.32 32.41
N SER A 33 11.15 7.88 32.58
CA SER A 33 12.31 8.71 32.33
C SER A 33 12.14 9.22 30.91
N ALA A 34 11.88 10.52 30.77
CA ALA A 34 11.93 11.19 29.49
C ALA A 34 13.25 10.80 28.83
N GLN A 35 13.16 10.11 27.70
CA GLN A 35 14.29 9.75 26.86
C GLN A 35 14.85 11.07 26.28
N ALA A 36 15.59 11.81 27.10
CA ALA A 36 16.31 12.99 26.67
C ALA A 36 17.38 12.53 25.68
N GLY A 37 17.21 12.85 24.39
CA GLY A 37 18.30 12.80 23.42
C GLY A 37 18.00 12.10 22.08
N GLN A 38 16.82 11.54 21.84
CA GLN A 38 16.43 11.16 20.48
C GLN A 38 15.44 12.20 19.94
N PRO A 39 15.75 12.91 18.84
CA PRO A 39 14.75 13.75 18.18
C PRO A 39 13.54 12.87 17.85
N ALA A 40 12.34 13.39 18.11
CA ALA A 40 11.12 12.68 17.72
C ALA A 40 11.15 12.46 16.19
N ALA A 41 10.48 11.42 15.69
CA ALA A 41 10.43 11.16 14.24
C ALA A 41 9.98 12.40 13.44
N ALA A 42 9.08 13.21 14.01
CA ALA A 42 8.64 14.50 13.46
C ALA A 42 9.77 15.55 13.37
N ASP A 43 10.68 15.59 14.34
CA ASP A 43 11.83 16.50 14.33
C ASP A 43 12.81 16.13 13.21
N LEU A 44 13.04 14.82 12.99
CA LEU A 44 13.88 14.33 11.89
C LEU A 44 13.23 14.52 10.50
N ALA A 45 11.90 14.44 10.41
CA ALA A 45 11.17 14.70 9.17
C ALA A 45 11.37 16.14 8.69
N ALA A 46 11.37 17.11 9.61
CA ALA A 46 11.58 18.53 9.31
C ALA A 46 13.07 18.96 9.26
N TYR A 47 13.99 18.11 9.73
CA TYR A 47 15.41 18.45 9.82
C TYR A 47 16.08 18.59 8.45
N THR A 48 16.82 19.68 8.24
CA THR A 48 17.49 20.02 6.97
C THR A 48 18.97 20.34 7.12
N GLY A 49 19.57 20.04 8.29
CA GLY A 49 21.01 20.22 8.52
C GLY A 49 21.88 19.40 7.58
N ALA A 50 23.13 19.82 7.39
CA ALA A 50 24.07 19.16 6.49
C ALA A 50 24.40 17.70 6.89
N ASP A 51 24.32 17.40 8.19
CA ASP A 51 24.51 16.07 8.80
C ASP A 51 23.23 15.21 8.82
N ARG A 52 22.13 15.67 8.19
CA ARG A 52 20.85 14.94 8.17
C ARG A 52 21.00 13.48 7.74
N MET A 53 21.76 13.22 6.68
CA MET A 53 21.94 11.85 6.17
C MET A 53 22.75 10.97 7.13
N GLU A 54 23.74 11.54 7.81
CA GLU A 54 24.51 10.83 8.84
C GLU A 54 23.59 10.42 10.00
N ARG A 55 22.75 11.36 10.48
CA ARG A 55 21.77 11.09 11.54
C ARG A 55 20.76 10.01 11.16
N LEU A 56 20.21 10.08 9.94
CA LEU A 56 19.29 9.05 9.43
C LEU A 56 19.95 7.68 9.42
N LEU A 57 21.17 7.57 8.88
CA LEU A 57 21.85 6.28 8.76
C LEU A 57 22.23 5.72 10.12
N ALA A 58 22.66 6.56 11.06
CA ALA A 58 22.93 6.13 12.43
C ALA A 58 21.67 5.60 13.12
N GLY A 59 20.53 6.31 12.99
CA GLY A 59 19.23 5.88 13.52
C GLY A 59 18.76 4.56 12.88
N ALA A 60 18.73 4.50 11.55
CA ALA A 60 18.26 3.33 10.81
C ALA A 60 19.12 2.07 11.09
N LYS A 61 20.43 2.22 11.29
CA LYS A 61 21.30 1.09 11.70
C LYS A 61 21.04 0.62 13.12
N LYS A 62 20.67 1.53 14.04
CA LYS A 62 20.27 1.19 15.41
C LYS A 62 18.92 0.46 15.45
N GLU A 63 17.99 0.86 14.59
CA GLU A 63 16.66 0.23 14.46
C GLU A 63 16.71 -1.09 13.66
N GLY A 64 17.64 -1.21 12.71
CA GLY A 64 18.00 -2.43 12.01
C GLY A 64 17.14 -2.77 10.79
N SER A 65 15.89 -2.29 10.71
CA SER A 65 15.03 -2.52 9.54
C SER A 65 14.02 -1.42 9.29
N VAL A 66 13.58 -1.29 8.03
CA VAL A 66 12.44 -0.48 7.61
C VAL A 66 11.31 -1.38 7.08
N ALA A 67 10.09 -1.18 7.54
CA ALA A 67 8.90 -1.86 7.06
C ALA A 67 8.28 -1.11 5.88
N VAL A 68 8.07 -1.82 4.78
CA VAL A 68 7.52 -1.26 3.54
C VAL A 68 6.28 -2.05 3.14
N TYR A 69 5.15 -1.35 3.00
CA TYR A 69 3.95 -1.91 2.37
C TYR A 69 3.92 -1.45 0.91
N SER A 70 3.91 -2.40 -0.02
CA SER A 70 4.02 -2.09 -1.45
C SER A 70 3.06 -2.87 -2.34
N SER A 71 2.57 -2.25 -3.42
CA SER A 71 1.82 -2.93 -4.48
C SER A 71 2.62 -3.21 -5.76
N ALA A 72 3.86 -2.71 -5.83
CA ALA A 72 4.73 -2.92 -6.97
C ALA A 72 5.01 -4.41 -7.24
N ALA A 73 5.50 -4.68 -8.46
CA ALA A 73 5.88 -6.01 -8.88
C ALA A 73 7.02 -6.54 -7.99
N THR A 74 6.95 -7.83 -7.67
CA THR A 74 7.91 -8.47 -6.74
C THR A 74 9.35 -8.32 -7.20
N ASP A 75 9.61 -8.48 -8.50
CA ASP A 75 10.96 -8.42 -9.05
C ASP A 75 11.54 -6.99 -9.00
N ASP A 76 10.71 -5.97 -9.24
CA ASP A 76 11.10 -4.56 -9.14
C ASP A 76 11.47 -4.21 -7.69
N MET A 77 10.63 -4.61 -6.73
CA MET A 77 10.91 -4.40 -5.32
C MET A 77 12.13 -5.19 -4.84
N ALA A 78 12.33 -6.41 -5.34
CA ALA A 78 13.51 -7.21 -5.00
C ALA A 78 14.81 -6.52 -5.44
N ALA A 79 14.85 -5.97 -6.67
CA ALA A 79 15.99 -5.23 -7.18
C ALA A 79 16.26 -3.95 -6.35
N LEU A 80 15.21 -3.18 -6.05
CA LEU A 80 15.30 -1.96 -5.25
C LEU A 80 15.79 -2.25 -3.82
N ILE A 81 15.22 -3.28 -3.18
CA ILE A 81 15.59 -3.71 -1.82
C ILE A 81 17.04 -4.16 -1.81
N ALA A 82 17.46 -5.02 -2.74
CA ALA A 82 18.85 -5.48 -2.81
C ALA A 82 19.84 -4.31 -2.93
N ALA A 83 19.54 -3.31 -3.76
CA ALA A 83 20.35 -2.11 -3.90
C ALA A 83 20.37 -1.26 -2.61
N PHE A 84 19.21 -1.08 -1.96
CA PHE A 84 19.09 -0.34 -0.70
C PHE A 84 19.87 -1.01 0.44
N GLU A 85 19.66 -2.31 0.65
CA GLU A 85 20.33 -3.07 1.71
C GLU A 85 21.85 -3.08 1.50
N LYS A 86 22.31 -3.25 0.25
CA LYS A 86 23.74 -3.20 -0.09
C LYS A 86 24.35 -1.83 0.19
N LYS A 87 23.62 -0.74 -0.13
CA LYS A 87 24.12 0.63 0.02
C LYS A 87 24.18 1.08 1.47
N TYR A 88 23.17 0.72 2.28
CA TYR A 88 23.01 1.30 3.62
C TYR A 88 23.20 0.30 4.77
N GLY A 89 23.17 -1.00 4.49
CA GLY A 89 23.27 -2.05 5.51
C GLY A 89 22.04 -2.15 6.42
N VAL A 90 20.90 -1.61 5.99
CA VAL A 90 19.62 -1.62 6.72
C VAL A 90 18.69 -2.59 6.02
N LYS A 91 18.01 -3.47 6.76
CA LYS A 91 17.12 -4.48 6.20
C LYS A 91 15.75 -3.91 5.79
N VAL A 92 15.14 -4.47 4.76
CA VAL A 92 13.77 -4.10 4.36
C VAL A 92 12.81 -5.25 4.66
N ARG A 93 11.79 -4.98 5.48
CA ARG A 93 10.66 -5.89 5.70
C ARG A 93 9.54 -5.52 4.75
N LEU A 94 9.48 -6.22 3.62
CA LEU A 94 8.44 -6.01 2.60
C LEU A 94 7.19 -6.81 2.94
N TRP A 95 6.03 -6.14 2.94
CA TRP A 95 4.74 -6.80 2.79
C TRP A 95 4.09 -6.31 1.49
N ARG A 96 3.81 -7.24 0.58
CA ARG A 96 3.26 -6.93 -0.73
C ARG A 96 1.79 -7.33 -0.82
N ALA A 97 0.94 -6.41 -1.26
CA ALA A 97 -0.49 -6.65 -1.47
C ALA A 97 -1.06 -5.72 -2.56
N SER A 98 -2.33 -5.87 -2.92
CA SER A 98 -3.00 -4.89 -3.80
C SER A 98 -3.11 -3.54 -3.09
N SER A 99 -3.29 -2.47 -3.86
CA SER A 99 -3.40 -1.09 -3.34
C SER A 99 -4.51 -0.96 -2.29
N GLU A 100 -5.64 -1.62 -2.50
CA GLU A 100 -6.84 -1.63 -1.66
C GLU A 100 -6.56 -2.33 -0.34
N ASN A 101 -5.89 -3.49 -0.38
CA ASN A 101 -5.50 -4.23 0.82
C ASN A 101 -4.51 -3.43 1.65
N ILE A 102 -3.61 -2.66 1.01
CA ILE A 102 -2.71 -1.73 1.70
C ILE A 102 -3.50 -0.64 2.41
N VAL A 103 -4.43 0.04 1.71
CA VAL A 103 -5.27 1.09 2.33
C VAL A 103 -6.07 0.52 3.51
N GLN A 104 -6.77 -0.61 3.30
CA GLN A 104 -7.57 -1.25 4.35
C GLN A 104 -6.72 -1.58 5.58
N ARG A 105 -5.55 -2.20 5.37
CA ARG A 105 -4.65 -2.55 6.46
C ARG A 105 -4.11 -1.32 7.18
N ALA A 106 -3.65 -0.31 6.44
CA ALA A 106 -3.09 0.93 7.00
C ALA A 106 -4.12 1.65 7.88
N VAL A 107 -5.36 1.78 7.39
CA VAL A 107 -6.44 2.45 8.12
C VAL A 107 -6.85 1.64 9.36
N VAL A 108 -6.95 0.32 9.26
CA VAL A 108 -7.28 -0.55 10.41
C VAL A 108 -6.20 -0.52 11.47
N GLU A 109 -4.92 -0.59 11.08
CA GLU A 109 -3.79 -0.46 11.99
C GLU A 109 -3.82 0.89 12.72
N ALA A 110 -3.94 1.99 11.98
CA ALA A 110 -3.95 3.34 12.54
C ALA A 110 -5.11 3.58 13.50
N ARG A 111 -6.33 3.11 13.17
CA ARG A 111 -7.51 3.18 14.07
C ARG A 111 -7.33 2.37 15.34
N GLY A 112 -6.53 1.30 15.27
CA GLY A 112 -6.11 0.50 16.43
C GLY A 112 -4.90 1.06 17.18
N GLY A 113 -4.36 2.22 16.79
CA GLY A 113 -3.16 2.82 17.37
C GLY A 113 -1.86 2.06 17.03
N ARG A 114 -1.87 1.26 15.95
CA ARG A 114 -0.69 0.56 15.44
C ARG A 114 -0.18 1.23 14.16
N PHE A 115 1.13 1.29 14.00
CA PHE A 115 1.80 1.89 12.86
C PHE A 115 2.96 0.98 12.45
N ASP A 116 2.62 -0.19 11.91
CA ASP A 116 3.60 -1.27 11.68
C ASP A 116 4.45 -1.05 10.41
N ALA A 117 3.93 -0.24 9.47
CA ALA A 117 4.64 0.19 8.26
C ALA A 117 5.31 1.55 8.47
N ASP A 118 6.54 1.68 7.99
CA ASP A 118 7.28 2.95 7.97
C ASP A 118 7.10 3.69 6.64
N VAL A 119 6.90 2.93 5.55
CA VAL A 119 6.76 3.46 4.18
C VAL A 119 5.63 2.75 3.46
N PHE A 120 4.81 3.53 2.77
CA PHE A 120 3.80 3.04 1.82
C PHE A 120 4.24 3.37 0.40
N GLU A 121 4.17 2.38 -0.48
CA GLU A 121 4.53 2.51 -1.89
C GLU A 121 3.41 1.88 -2.72
N THR A 122 2.55 2.68 -3.34
CA THR A 122 1.41 2.14 -4.07
C THR A 122 0.91 3.11 -5.15
N GLY A 123 -0.27 2.89 -5.73
CA GLY A 123 -0.89 3.78 -6.70
C GLY A 123 -1.34 5.11 -6.07
N ALA A 124 -1.37 6.17 -6.88
CA ALA A 124 -1.66 7.53 -6.41
C ALA A 124 -3.03 7.66 -5.71
N ILE A 125 -4.07 6.98 -6.20
CA ILE A 125 -5.41 7.00 -5.57
C ILE A 125 -5.38 6.41 -4.16
N ALA A 126 -4.61 5.33 -3.96
CA ALA A 126 -4.45 4.71 -2.64
C ALA A 126 -3.63 5.59 -1.71
N MET A 127 -2.56 6.23 -2.20
CA MET A 127 -1.81 7.24 -1.45
C MET A 127 -2.72 8.39 -1.01
N GLU A 128 -3.49 8.98 -1.93
CA GLU A 128 -4.46 10.04 -1.62
C GLU A 128 -5.53 9.60 -0.60
N SER A 129 -5.95 8.33 -0.65
CA SER A 129 -6.92 7.81 0.32
C SER A 129 -6.33 7.72 1.72
N MET A 130 -5.09 7.24 1.86
CA MET A 130 -4.37 7.21 3.14
C MET A 130 -4.01 8.62 3.64
N GLN A 131 -3.72 9.54 2.73
CA GLN A 131 -3.51 10.97 3.03
C GLN A 131 -4.74 11.58 3.71
N ARG A 132 -5.95 11.34 3.16
CA ARG A 132 -7.21 11.83 3.76
C ARG A 132 -7.51 11.24 5.14
N GLU A 133 -7.04 10.03 5.40
CA GLU A 133 -7.08 9.39 6.74
C GLU A 133 -5.95 9.89 7.67
N ARG A 134 -5.15 10.86 7.23
CA ARG A 134 -4.04 11.50 7.98
C ARG A 134 -2.95 10.53 8.40
N LEU A 135 -2.62 9.57 7.53
CA LEU A 135 -1.60 8.55 7.81
C LEU A 135 -0.18 8.98 7.44
N PHE A 136 0.00 10.18 6.89
CA PHE A 136 1.28 10.66 6.40
C PHE A 136 1.72 11.94 7.12
N GLN A 137 3.02 12.19 7.05
CA GLN A 137 3.65 13.45 7.46
C GLN A 137 4.51 13.98 6.32
N GLU A 138 4.61 15.31 6.22
CA GLU A 138 5.58 15.92 5.32
C GLU A 138 7.02 15.54 5.72
N ILE A 139 7.86 15.23 4.72
CA ILE A 139 9.29 15.02 4.91
C ILE A 139 10.08 16.05 4.11
N LYS A 140 10.89 16.85 4.80
CA LYS A 140 11.87 17.74 4.17
C LYS A 140 13.12 16.94 3.82
N THR A 141 13.39 16.82 2.52
CA THR A 141 14.56 16.12 1.99
C THR A 141 15.12 16.82 0.75
N PRO A 142 16.45 16.92 0.60
CA PRO A 142 17.05 17.43 -0.63
C PRO A 142 16.72 16.55 -1.85
N ALA A 143 16.33 15.29 -1.65
CA ALA A 143 15.96 14.38 -2.72
C ALA A 143 14.77 14.87 -3.56
N LEU A 144 13.92 15.75 -3.01
CA LEU A 144 12.81 16.35 -3.77
C LEU A 144 13.30 17.14 -4.99
N SER A 145 14.50 17.73 -4.93
CA SER A 145 15.06 18.50 -6.05
C SER A 145 15.40 17.65 -7.29
N ALA A 146 15.50 16.34 -7.14
CA ALA A 146 15.74 15.41 -8.24
C ALA A 146 14.46 14.91 -8.91
N LEU A 147 13.29 15.26 -8.37
CA LEU A 147 11.99 14.81 -8.88
C LEU A 147 11.43 15.78 -9.92
N LEU A 148 10.61 15.25 -10.82
CA LEU A 148 9.77 16.07 -11.68
C LEU A 148 8.81 16.91 -10.81
N PRO A 149 8.51 18.17 -11.16
CA PRO A 149 7.57 18.99 -10.39
C PRO A 149 6.21 18.32 -10.18
N ALA A 150 5.71 17.58 -11.19
CA ALA A 150 4.44 16.86 -11.10
C ALA A 150 4.44 15.68 -10.09
N ALA A 151 5.61 15.21 -9.67
CA ALA A 151 5.74 14.16 -8.66
C ALA A 151 5.68 14.71 -7.23
N ILE A 152 5.64 16.03 -7.04
CA ILE A 152 5.57 16.69 -5.74
C ILE A 152 4.19 17.32 -5.60
N LEU A 153 3.36 16.74 -4.73
CA LEU A 153 2.00 17.22 -4.53
C LEU A 153 1.95 18.48 -3.64
N PRO A 154 0.92 19.34 -3.78
CA PRO A 154 0.81 20.58 -3.00
C PRO A 154 0.88 20.38 -1.47
N HIS A 155 0.31 19.28 -0.95
CA HIS A 155 0.32 18.97 0.48
C HIS A 155 1.65 18.35 0.95
N ARG A 156 2.49 17.83 0.04
CA ARG A 156 3.87 17.34 0.29
C ARG A 156 4.00 16.14 1.26
N GLU A 157 2.91 15.45 1.54
CA GLU A 157 2.88 14.30 2.48
C GLU A 157 3.19 12.96 1.79
N TRP A 158 3.15 12.93 0.45
CA TRP A 158 3.70 11.83 -0.34
C TRP A 158 4.25 12.36 -1.68
N ILE A 159 5.03 11.52 -2.37
CA ILE A 159 5.65 11.85 -3.65
C ILE A 159 5.42 10.74 -4.69
N GLY A 160 5.38 11.12 -5.96
CA GLY A 160 5.46 10.17 -7.07
C GLY A 160 6.86 9.57 -7.16
N THR A 161 6.97 8.24 -7.00
CA THR A 161 8.25 7.51 -7.07
C THR A 161 8.46 6.81 -8.41
N ARG A 162 7.39 6.60 -9.17
CA ARG A 162 7.41 5.94 -10.48
C ARG A 162 6.34 6.50 -11.40
N LEU A 163 6.56 6.37 -12.71
CA LEU A 163 5.56 6.63 -13.74
C LEU A 163 5.01 5.28 -14.21
N ASN A 164 3.71 5.06 -14.04
CA ASN A 164 3.03 3.92 -14.63
C ASN A 164 2.44 4.35 -15.97
N VAL A 165 2.72 3.58 -17.02
CA VAL A 165 2.14 3.78 -18.34
C VAL A 165 1.21 2.62 -18.62
N PHE A 166 -0.09 2.89 -18.59
CA PHE A 166 -1.12 1.95 -19.00
C PHE A 166 -1.08 1.78 -20.52
N VAL A 167 -0.98 0.54 -20.99
CA VAL A 167 -0.87 0.15 -22.39
C VAL A 167 -1.79 -1.02 -22.72
N ALA A 168 -2.27 -1.08 -23.95
CA ALA A 168 -2.93 -2.27 -24.44
C ALA A 168 -1.92 -3.42 -24.60
N ALA A 169 -2.12 -4.51 -23.86
CA ALA A 169 -1.38 -5.75 -24.03
C ALA A 169 -2.16 -6.69 -24.95
N TYR A 170 -1.49 -7.36 -25.89
CA TYR A 170 -2.16 -8.25 -26.84
C TYR A 170 -1.37 -9.51 -27.13
N ASN A 171 -2.09 -10.59 -27.43
CA ASN A 171 -1.50 -11.86 -27.85
C ASN A 171 -1.08 -11.77 -29.32
N THR A 172 0.22 -11.80 -29.60
CA THR A 172 0.76 -11.68 -30.96
C THR A 172 0.49 -12.90 -31.86
N GLY A 173 0.13 -14.05 -31.27
CA GLY A 173 -0.32 -15.23 -31.98
C GLY A 173 -1.74 -15.08 -32.53
N LEU A 174 -2.60 -14.32 -31.81
CA LEU A 174 -4.02 -14.19 -32.12
C LEU A 174 -4.40 -12.85 -32.78
N ILE A 175 -3.63 -11.78 -32.55
CA ILE A 175 -3.88 -10.44 -33.12
C ILE A 175 -2.60 -9.96 -33.78
N LYS A 176 -2.69 -9.57 -35.06
CA LYS A 176 -1.56 -8.97 -35.77
C LYS A 176 -1.45 -7.49 -35.42
N LYS A 177 -0.23 -6.96 -35.40
CA LYS A 177 0.04 -5.55 -35.05
C LYS A 177 -0.78 -4.55 -35.89
N GLY A 178 -0.96 -4.81 -37.18
CA GLY A 178 -1.75 -3.96 -38.08
C GLY A 178 -3.26 -3.97 -37.79
N GLU A 179 -3.73 -4.93 -36.99
CA GLU A 179 -5.12 -5.07 -36.57
C GLU A 179 -5.37 -4.41 -35.21
N LEU A 180 -4.38 -3.82 -34.54
CA LEU A 180 -4.64 -3.17 -33.26
C LEU A 180 -5.60 -1.97 -33.42
N PRO A 181 -6.48 -1.72 -32.44
CA PRO A 181 -7.32 -0.54 -32.45
C PRO A 181 -6.42 0.71 -32.37
N LYS A 182 -6.75 1.73 -33.15
CA LYS A 182 -6.02 3.01 -33.16
C LYS A 182 -6.63 4.02 -32.18
N ARG A 183 -7.88 3.81 -31.80
CA ARG A 183 -8.66 4.60 -30.83
C ARG A 183 -9.65 3.72 -30.10
N TYR A 184 -10.15 4.19 -28.96
CA TYR A 184 -11.12 3.46 -28.15
C TYR A 184 -12.43 3.14 -28.91
N ASP A 185 -12.87 4.03 -29.82
CA ASP A 185 -14.07 3.78 -30.64
C ASP A 185 -13.94 2.51 -31.52
N ASP A 186 -12.72 2.14 -31.94
CA ASP A 186 -12.48 0.94 -32.75
C ASP A 186 -12.77 -0.36 -31.97
N LEU A 187 -12.89 -0.29 -30.64
CA LEU A 187 -13.26 -1.41 -29.78
C LEU A 187 -14.76 -1.75 -29.84
N LEU A 188 -15.58 -0.95 -30.51
CA LEU A 188 -17.00 -1.25 -30.79
C LEU A 188 -17.17 -2.31 -31.88
N ASP A 189 -16.15 -2.52 -32.72
CA ASP A 189 -16.20 -3.51 -33.79
C ASP A 189 -16.43 -4.93 -33.21
N ARG A 190 -17.41 -5.66 -33.76
CA ARG A 190 -17.79 -7.01 -33.32
C ARG A 190 -16.67 -8.03 -33.43
N ARG A 191 -15.61 -7.77 -34.19
CA ARG A 191 -14.42 -8.63 -34.24
C ARG A 191 -13.69 -8.74 -32.89
N TRP A 192 -13.97 -7.82 -31.95
CA TRP A 192 -13.44 -7.83 -30.58
C TRP A 192 -14.31 -8.60 -29.59
N ALA A 193 -15.45 -9.15 -30.01
CA ALA A 193 -16.32 -9.96 -29.18
C ALA A 193 -15.55 -11.08 -28.47
N GLY A 194 -15.65 -11.13 -27.14
CA GLY A 194 -14.97 -12.14 -26.31
C GLY A 194 -13.44 -12.03 -26.30
N LYS A 195 -12.85 -10.96 -26.84
CA LYS A 195 -11.40 -10.77 -26.88
C LYS A 195 -10.86 -9.77 -25.86
N LEU A 196 -11.75 -8.95 -25.29
CA LEU A 196 -11.38 -7.82 -24.44
C LEU A 196 -11.27 -8.23 -22.98
N GLY A 197 -10.25 -7.71 -22.30
CA GLY A 197 -10.18 -7.73 -20.84
C GLY A 197 -9.66 -6.43 -20.27
N VAL A 198 -9.92 -6.25 -18.98
CA VAL A 198 -9.51 -5.06 -18.23
C VAL A 198 -9.13 -5.46 -16.82
N GLU A 199 -8.19 -4.71 -16.24
CA GLU A 199 -7.88 -4.82 -14.83
C GLU A 199 -8.95 -4.07 -14.00
N ALA A 200 -9.51 -4.76 -13.00
CA ALA A 200 -10.67 -4.31 -12.25
C ALA A 200 -10.39 -3.02 -11.44
N GLU A 201 -9.13 -2.81 -11.07
CA GLU A 201 -8.71 -1.75 -10.14
C GLU A 201 -8.06 -0.55 -10.84
N ASP A 202 -7.89 -0.61 -12.18
CA ASP A 202 -7.32 0.46 -13.02
C ASP A 202 -8.31 1.62 -13.25
N SER A 203 -8.88 2.10 -12.16
CA SER A 203 -9.84 3.21 -12.11
C SER A 203 -9.20 4.56 -12.43
N ASP A 204 -7.91 4.75 -12.17
CA ASP A 204 -7.13 5.91 -12.56
C ASP A 204 -6.95 5.99 -14.08
N TRP A 205 -6.62 4.87 -14.72
CA TRP A 205 -6.60 4.76 -16.17
C TRP A 205 -7.98 5.06 -16.78
N PHE A 206 -9.02 4.38 -16.29
CA PHE A 206 -10.38 4.57 -16.79
C PHE A 206 -10.83 6.03 -16.63
N GLY A 207 -10.61 6.62 -15.45
CA GLY A 207 -10.89 8.02 -15.18
C GLY A 207 -10.13 8.95 -16.12
N GLY A 208 -8.83 8.73 -16.32
CA GLY A 208 -8.00 9.52 -17.23
C GLY A 208 -8.51 9.47 -18.68
N VAL A 209 -8.86 8.28 -19.19
CA VAL A 209 -9.43 8.12 -20.54
C VAL A 209 -10.79 8.79 -20.66
N VAL A 210 -11.68 8.59 -19.70
CA VAL A 210 -13.02 9.19 -19.69
C VAL A 210 -12.93 10.71 -19.62
N SER A 211 -12.05 11.27 -18.80
CA SER A 211 -11.80 12.72 -18.75
C SER A 211 -11.27 13.26 -20.08
N ALA A 212 -10.33 12.56 -20.73
CA ALA A 212 -9.78 12.98 -22.01
C ALA A 212 -10.81 12.93 -23.17
N LEU A 213 -11.76 12.00 -23.11
CA LEU A 213 -12.84 11.86 -24.10
C LEU A 213 -14.04 12.79 -23.82
N GLY A 214 -14.11 13.35 -22.62
CA GLY A 214 -15.28 14.01 -22.05
C GLY A 214 -16.18 12.99 -21.32
N GLU A 215 -16.59 13.30 -20.09
CA GLU A 215 -17.21 12.35 -19.16
C GLU A 215 -18.41 11.60 -19.76
N GLU A 216 -19.40 12.33 -20.27
CA GLU A 216 -20.61 11.74 -20.85
C GLU A 216 -20.28 10.79 -22.02
N ARG A 217 -19.42 11.25 -22.94
CA ARG A 217 -19.00 10.48 -24.12
C ARG A 217 -18.19 9.25 -23.72
N GLY A 218 -17.21 9.42 -22.83
CA GLY A 218 -16.33 8.34 -22.38
C GLY A 218 -17.11 7.23 -21.68
N LEU A 219 -17.96 7.60 -20.72
CA LEU A 219 -18.81 6.64 -20.02
C LEU A 219 -19.76 5.92 -20.98
N LYS A 220 -20.36 6.64 -21.94
CA LYS A 220 -21.21 6.03 -22.97
C LYS A 220 -20.42 5.04 -23.83
N LEU A 221 -19.23 5.44 -24.30
CA LEU A 221 -18.39 4.60 -25.15
C LEU A 221 -18.05 3.26 -24.49
N PHE A 222 -17.60 3.27 -23.23
CA PHE A 222 -17.27 2.02 -22.53
C PHE A 222 -18.50 1.15 -22.26
N ARG A 223 -19.66 1.74 -21.94
CA ARG A 223 -20.93 0.98 -21.86
C ARG A 223 -21.28 0.32 -23.19
N ASP A 224 -21.13 1.05 -24.29
CA ASP A 224 -21.41 0.53 -25.63
C ASP A 224 -20.42 -0.58 -26.03
N ILE A 225 -19.13 -0.47 -25.69
CA ILE A 225 -18.12 -1.52 -25.90
C ILE A 225 -18.52 -2.80 -25.14
N VAL A 226 -18.90 -2.68 -23.87
CA VAL A 226 -19.33 -3.82 -23.05
C VAL A 226 -20.61 -4.44 -23.63
N ALA A 227 -21.59 -3.63 -24.00
CA ALA A 227 -22.84 -4.11 -24.60
C ALA A 227 -22.61 -4.79 -25.96
N ALA A 228 -21.71 -4.25 -26.78
CA ALA A 228 -21.38 -4.80 -28.07
C ALA A 228 -20.60 -6.10 -27.94
N ASN A 229 -19.54 -6.15 -27.13
CA ASN A 229 -18.50 -7.17 -27.23
C ASN A 229 -18.24 -8.00 -25.97
N GLY A 230 -18.81 -7.59 -24.83
CA GLY A 230 -18.42 -8.10 -23.52
C GLY A 230 -17.02 -7.63 -23.10
N LEU A 231 -16.72 -7.77 -21.81
CA LEU A 231 -15.43 -7.41 -21.25
C LEU A 231 -15.08 -8.36 -20.10
N SER A 232 -13.92 -9.02 -20.20
CA SER A 232 -13.41 -9.89 -19.15
C SER A 232 -12.72 -9.05 -18.08
N VAL A 233 -13.40 -8.84 -16.96
CA VAL A 233 -12.86 -8.10 -15.81
C VAL A 233 -12.05 -9.05 -14.95
N ARG A 234 -10.76 -8.74 -14.72
CA ARG A 234 -9.82 -9.55 -13.95
C ARG A 234 -9.17 -8.70 -12.87
N LYS A 235 -8.77 -9.32 -11.76
CA LYS A 235 -8.08 -8.65 -10.65
C LYS A 235 -6.62 -9.11 -10.56
N GLY A 236 -5.70 -8.16 -10.67
CA GLY A 236 -4.25 -8.30 -10.67
C GLY A 236 -3.62 -8.26 -12.07
N HIS A 237 -2.75 -7.26 -12.28
CA HIS A 237 -2.01 -7.06 -13.54
C HIS A 237 -1.23 -8.30 -14.02
N THR A 238 -0.61 -9.04 -13.10
CA THR A 238 0.11 -10.28 -13.42
C THR A 238 -0.83 -11.37 -13.95
N LEU A 239 -2.03 -11.50 -13.37
CA LEU A 239 -3.02 -12.44 -13.84
C LEU A 239 -3.48 -12.05 -15.25
N LEU A 240 -3.84 -10.78 -15.44
CA LEU A 240 -4.29 -10.28 -16.74
C LEU A 240 -3.22 -10.47 -17.83
N ALA A 241 -1.96 -10.17 -17.53
CA ALA A 241 -0.83 -10.42 -18.43
C ALA A 241 -0.68 -11.91 -18.79
N ASN A 242 -0.80 -12.82 -17.82
CA ASN A 242 -0.74 -14.27 -18.08
C ASN A 242 -1.91 -14.75 -18.96
N LEU A 243 -3.10 -14.17 -18.80
CA LEU A 243 -4.26 -14.47 -19.64
C LEU A 243 -4.12 -13.94 -21.07
N VAL A 244 -3.40 -12.83 -21.25
CA VAL A 244 -2.99 -12.38 -22.58
C VAL A 244 -2.01 -13.35 -23.21
N VAL A 245 -0.99 -13.78 -22.46
CA VAL A 245 0.00 -14.75 -22.94
C VAL A 245 -0.65 -16.08 -23.33
N SER A 246 -1.58 -16.60 -22.53
CA SER A 246 -2.32 -17.84 -22.84
C SER A 246 -3.30 -17.70 -24.00
N GLY A 247 -3.74 -16.47 -24.30
CA GLY A 247 -4.74 -16.18 -25.32
C GLY A 247 -6.18 -16.26 -24.83
N GLU A 248 -6.42 -16.49 -23.54
CA GLU A 248 -7.76 -16.44 -22.93
C GLU A 248 -8.34 -15.02 -22.98
N VAL A 249 -7.49 -14.00 -22.85
CA VAL A 249 -7.83 -12.58 -23.06
C VAL A 249 -6.93 -12.00 -24.15
N PRO A 250 -7.29 -12.14 -25.45
CA PRO A 250 -6.43 -11.72 -26.54
C PRO A 250 -5.99 -10.25 -26.53
N LEU A 251 -6.81 -9.32 -26.02
CA LEU A 251 -6.51 -7.90 -25.91
C LEU A 251 -6.92 -7.39 -24.52
N ALA A 252 -5.96 -6.96 -23.73
CA ALA A 252 -6.18 -6.36 -22.41
C ALA A 252 -5.91 -4.85 -22.43
N LEU A 253 -6.76 -4.10 -21.73
CA LEU A 253 -6.59 -2.68 -21.43
C LEU A 253 -6.19 -2.57 -19.95
N SER A 254 -4.95 -2.15 -19.69
CA SER A 254 -4.33 -2.04 -18.37
C SER A 254 -3.04 -1.25 -18.52
#